data_AF-A0AAJ6VWL2-F1
#
_entry.id   AF-A0AAJ6VWL2-F1
#
_cell.length_a   1.000
_cell.length_b   1.000
_cell.length_c   1.000
_cell.angle_alpha   90.00
_cell.angle_beta   90.00
_cell.angle_gamma   90.00
#
_symmetry.space_group_name_H-M   'P 1'
#
loop_
_entity.id
_entity.type
_entity.pdbx_description
1 polymer ?
#
loop_
_entity_poly.entity_id
_entity_poly.type
_entity_poly.pdbx_seq_one_letter_code
_entity_poly.pdbx_strand_id
1 'polypeptide(L)'
;MRTICFALLFSLGALTSADVLSFLEPRESEVIAVVETLVNEEELKGKPLAVVFVTNRFTDPHADAVSQLLSGRSQPVSVFIAPEGILKDVKGGTILVYRDGRRTFYHGIRDAATILNFVKLIDQARMVAITNKIDKMAFERTRGTKVVGYFAAGASELTVFEEAAKLFGAKVSFFLVTDAIVAKHLKLNATGQISLVRPFDKTPVQCPQNPATLADIQRLIVLNKETFVKVTPMNARDPSFNKSLSLVLITDSSPLSYHLLKLVSRNHRNGTTKDLQTLWIELTEFPLMDPSISPLQGLSALPGLGFWDPISDSYEWLDLATLNTAPNDQIQEDANLLAIQTFIASRYRPNVPSIDPAPETAKIEL
;
A
#
# COMPACT_ATOMS: atom_id res chain seq x y z
N MET A 1 7.41 -8.82 -18.71
CA MET A 1 6.62 -9.16 -17.50
C MET A 1 5.28 -8.47 -17.61
N ARG A 2 4.22 -9.24 -17.89
CA ARG A 2 2.84 -8.75 -17.91
C ARG A 2 2.36 -8.78 -16.46
N THR A 3 2.29 -7.61 -15.82
CA THR A 3 1.73 -7.42 -14.48
C THR A 3 0.20 -7.30 -14.60
N ILE A 4 -0.57 -7.60 -13.55
CA ILE A 4 -2.06 -7.46 -13.42
C ILE A 4 -2.66 -6.31 -14.25
N CYS A 5 -1.92 -5.21 -14.32
CA CYS A 5 -2.26 -4.01 -15.05
C CYS A 5 -2.28 -4.09 -16.60
N PHE A 6 -1.71 -5.11 -17.27
CA PHE A 6 -1.63 -5.11 -18.74
C PHE A 6 -3.01 -5.32 -19.40
N ALA A 7 -3.94 -5.98 -18.70
CA ALA A 7 -5.34 -6.09 -19.14
C ALA A 7 -6.20 -4.88 -18.69
N LEU A 8 -5.76 -4.12 -17.69
CA LEU A 8 -6.54 -3.03 -17.07
C LEU A 8 -6.18 -1.62 -17.54
N LEU A 9 -5.07 -1.42 -18.26
CA LEU A 9 -4.53 -0.07 -18.54
C LEU A 9 -4.19 0.16 -20.02
N PHE A 10 -5.21 0.20 -20.88
CA PHE A 10 -5.13 0.87 -22.17
C PHE A 10 -6.32 1.82 -22.38
N SER A 11 -6.10 3.13 -22.20
CA SER A 11 -6.44 4.17 -23.17
C SER A 11 -5.84 5.51 -22.77
N LEU A 12 -5.53 6.33 -23.79
CA LEU A 12 -4.85 7.62 -23.69
C LEU A 12 -5.73 8.73 -23.11
N GLY A 13 -5.07 9.70 -22.47
CA GLY A 13 -5.31 11.11 -22.74
C GLY A 13 -6.16 11.88 -21.73
N ALA A 14 -5.46 12.72 -20.95
CA ALA A 14 -5.87 13.98 -20.33
C ALA A 14 -7.27 14.07 -19.71
N LEU A 15 -7.34 14.36 -18.39
CA LEU A 15 -7.82 15.67 -17.92
C LEU A 15 -7.76 15.86 -16.40
N THR A 16 -7.62 17.15 -16.12
CA THR A 16 -7.68 17.98 -14.91
C THR A 16 -8.60 17.52 -13.77
N SER A 17 -8.05 17.55 -12.55
CA SER A 17 -8.81 17.66 -11.29
C SER A 17 -8.58 19.04 -10.68
N ALA A 18 -9.65 19.67 -10.19
CA ALA A 18 -9.66 21.01 -9.61
C ALA A 18 -8.78 21.15 -8.35
N ASP A 19 -8.42 20.04 -7.68
CA ASP A 19 -7.51 20.02 -6.53
C ASP A 19 -6.02 20.12 -6.93
N VAL A 20 -5.71 19.92 -8.21
CA VAL A 20 -4.35 20.16 -8.74
C VAL A 20 -4.06 21.66 -8.82
N LEU A 21 -5.08 22.47 -9.12
CA LEU A 21 -4.94 23.90 -9.37
C LEU A 21 -4.67 24.72 -8.09
N SER A 22 -5.15 24.30 -6.93
CA SER A 22 -4.86 24.97 -5.66
C SER A 22 -3.44 24.73 -5.14
N PHE A 23 -2.78 23.66 -5.61
CA PHE A 23 -1.36 23.40 -5.35
C PHE A 23 -0.44 24.15 -6.32
N LEU A 24 -0.98 24.58 -7.45
CA LEU A 24 -0.30 25.35 -8.50
C LEU A 24 -0.69 26.83 -8.34
N GLU A 25 -0.36 27.46 -7.21
CA GLU A 25 -0.42 28.92 -7.17
C GLU A 25 0.62 29.47 -8.14
N PRO A 26 0.21 30.23 -9.18
CA PRO A 26 1.15 30.76 -10.14
C PRO A 26 1.96 31.88 -9.47
N ARG A 27 3.28 31.74 -9.47
CA ARG A 27 4.19 32.87 -9.32
C ARG A 27 4.83 33.16 -10.67
N GLU A 28 4.86 34.44 -11.03
CA GLU A 28 5.64 34.96 -12.15
C GLU A 28 7.12 34.71 -11.91
N SER A 29 7.59 33.53 -12.33
CA SER A 29 8.99 33.31 -12.67
C SER A 29 9.04 32.18 -13.70
N GLU A 30 9.39 32.52 -14.94
CA GLU A 30 9.75 31.58 -15.99
C GLU A 30 11.01 30.79 -15.57
N VAL A 31 10.83 29.80 -14.71
CA VAL A 31 11.82 28.73 -14.56
C VAL A 31 11.20 27.53 -15.25
N ILE A 32 11.53 27.38 -16.53
CA ILE A 32 11.26 26.14 -17.26
C ILE A 32 12.01 25.05 -16.47
N ALA A 33 11.29 24.19 -15.76
CA ALA A 33 11.91 23.07 -15.08
C ALA A 33 12.51 22.15 -16.14
N VAL A 34 13.83 22.19 -16.28
CA VAL A 34 14.59 21.38 -17.24
C VAL A 34 14.72 19.98 -16.67
N VAL A 35 14.32 18.98 -17.45
CA VAL A 35 14.65 17.59 -17.15
C VAL A 35 16.15 17.41 -17.35
N GLU A 36 16.86 17.12 -16.27
CA GLU A 36 18.31 16.95 -16.27
C GLU A 36 18.67 15.49 -16.60
N THR A 37 19.83 15.24 -17.23
CA THR A 37 20.36 13.87 -17.37
C THR A 37 21.25 13.56 -16.18
N LEU A 38 20.92 12.52 -15.43
CA LEU A 38 21.71 12.09 -14.28
C LEU A 38 22.98 11.38 -14.75
N VAL A 39 24.15 11.89 -14.37
CA VAL A 39 25.44 11.30 -14.76
C VAL A 39 25.95 10.35 -13.68
N ASN A 40 25.62 10.60 -12.41
CA ASN A 40 26.01 9.76 -11.27
C ASN A 40 25.00 9.88 -10.12
N GLU A 41 25.00 8.91 -9.20
CA GLU A 41 24.09 8.92 -8.03
C GLU A 41 24.46 10.03 -7.00
N GLU A 42 25.69 10.55 -7.02
CA GLU A 42 26.14 11.60 -6.10
C GLU A 42 25.43 12.94 -6.36
N GLU A 43 25.00 13.23 -7.59
CA GLU A 43 24.18 14.40 -7.94
C GLU A 43 22.83 14.46 -7.23
N LEU A 44 22.34 13.31 -6.75
CA LEU A 44 21.12 13.23 -5.96
C LEU A 44 21.38 13.58 -4.50
N LYS A 45 22.63 13.53 -4.02
CA LYS A 45 22.98 13.92 -2.65
C LYS A 45 22.86 15.44 -2.51
N GLY A 46 22.17 15.87 -1.46
CA GLY A 46 21.92 17.28 -1.18
C GLY A 46 20.73 17.88 -1.93
N LYS A 47 20.10 17.15 -2.86
CA LYS A 47 18.80 17.55 -3.42
C LYS A 47 17.71 17.24 -2.39
N PRO A 48 16.87 18.23 -2.00
CA PRO A 48 15.82 18.01 -1.01
C PRO A 48 14.75 17.04 -1.52
N LEU A 49 14.39 17.15 -2.80
CA LEU A 49 13.48 16.25 -3.49
C LEU A 49 13.92 16.09 -4.96
N ALA A 50 14.02 14.85 -5.43
CA ALA A 50 14.28 14.55 -6.83
C ALA A 50 13.42 13.38 -7.33
N VAL A 51 12.99 13.46 -8.59
CA VAL A 51 12.26 12.38 -9.27
C VAL A 51 13.12 11.89 -10.42
N VAL A 52 13.46 10.60 -10.42
CA VAL A 52 14.37 10.00 -11.39
C VAL A 52 13.63 8.98 -12.23
N PHE A 53 13.63 9.18 -13.54
CA PHE A 53 13.09 8.26 -14.53
C PHE A 53 14.23 7.44 -15.11
N VAL A 54 14.27 6.14 -14.80
CA VAL A 54 15.30 5.24 -15.33
C VAL A 54 14.86 4.70 -16.67
N THR A 55 15.56 5.08 -17.74
CA THR A 55 15.22 4.73 -19.12
C THR A 55 16.46 4.76 -20.01
N ASN A 56 16.49 3.90 -21.02
CA ASN A 56 17.55 3.90 -22.04
C ASN A 56 17.33 4.96 -23.13
N ARG A 57 16.29 5.78 -22.99
CA ARG A 57 15.99 6.90 -23.89
C ARG A 57 16.53 8.18 -23.29
N PHE A 58 17.01 9.08 -24.15
CA PHE A 58 17.43 10.42 -23.75
C PHE A 58 16.25 11.35 -23.39
N THR A 59 15.02 10.93 -23.68
CA THR A 59 13.78 11.65 -23.35
C THR A 59 12.70 10.70 -22.81
N ASP A 60 11.86 11.18 -21.89
CA ASP A 60 10.67 10.49 -21.40
C ASP A 60 9.53 11.52 -21.30
N PRO A 61 8.44 11.39 -22.09
CA PRO A 61 7.36 12.38 -22.10
C PRO A 61 6.66 12.51 -20.75
N HIS A 62 6.70 11.47 -19.90
CA HIS A 62 6.19 11.55 -18.54
C HIS A 62 7.13 12.34 -17.63
N ALA A 63 8.44 12.29 -17.86
CA ALA A 63 9.40 13.12 -17.13
C ALA A 63 9.20 14.60 -17.45
N ASP A 64 9.01 14.94 -18.73
CA ASP A 64 8.73 16.32 -19.17
C ASP A 64 7.43 16.85 -18.55
N ALA A 65 6.35 16.05 -18.61
CA ALA A 65 5.06 16.42 -18.02
C ALA A 65 5.15 16.58 -16.49
N VAL A 66 5.85 15.68 -15.80
CA VAL A 66 6.06 15.78 -14.35
C VAL A 66 6.92 17.00 -14.00
N SER A 67 7.96 17.30 -14.78
CA SER A 67 8.78 18.50 -14.60
C SER A 67 7.96 19.78 -14.72
N GLN A 68 7.12 19.87 -15.76
CA GLN A 68 6.21 21.01 -15.95
C GLN A 68 5.20 21.16 -14.80
N LEU A 69 4.65 20.06 -14.27
CA LEU A 69 3.73 20.12 -13.13
C LEU A 69 4.43 20.49 -11.82
N LEU A 70 5.72 20.16 -11.67
CA LEU A 70 6.49 20.44 -10.47
C LEU A 70 7.14 21.83 -10.47
N SER A 71 7.26 22.49 -11.62
CA SER A 71 7.85 23.84 -11.73
C SER A 71 7.09 24.90 -10.93
N GLY A 72 5.78 24.73 -10.74
CA GLY A 72 4.93 25.62 -9.95
C GLY A 72 5.08 25.49 -8.43
N ARG A 73 6.02 24.67 -7.94
CA ARG A 73 6.19 24.42 -6.50
C ARG A 73 7.08 25.47 -5.82
N SER A 74 6.74 25.79 -4.57
CA SER A 74 7.56 26.65 -3.71
C SER A 74 8.89 26.02 -3.27
N GLN A 75 8.96 24.69 -3.21
CA GLN A 75 10.18 23.95 -2.91
C GLN A 75 10.77 23.37 -4.19
N PRO A 76 12.10 23.47 -4.39
CA PRO A 76 12.74 23.00 -5.60
C PRO A 76 12.66 21.47 -5.68
N VAL A 77 12.24 20.97 -6.83
CA VAL A 77 12.22 19.54 -7.17
C VAL A 77 13.02 19.36 -8.45
N SER A 78 14.06 18.53 -8.41
CA SER A 78 14.81 18.19 -9.62
C SER A 78 14.20 16.96 -10.28
N VAL A 79 13.97 17.03 -11.60
CA VAL A 79 13.51 15.88 -12.39
C VAL A 79 14.67 15.42 -13.26
N PHE A 80 14.99 14.14 -13.16
CA PHE A 80 16.10 13.53 -13.86
C PHE A 80 15.65 12.40 -14.78
N ILE A 81 16.35 12.25 -15.90
CA ILE A 81 16.41 11.01 -16.67
C ILE A 81 17.76 10.35 -16.38
N ALA A 82 17.73 9.07 -16.00
CA ALA A 82 18.93 8.29 -15.73
C ALA A 82 19.02 7.11 -16.71
N PRO A 83 20.11 6.99 -17.50
CA PRO A 83 20.40 5.77 -18.24
C PRO A 83 20.47 4.53 -17.34
N GLU A 84 20.10 3.36 -17.86
CA GLU A 84 20.23 2.11 -17.12
C GLU A 84 21.71 1.84 -16.78
N GLY A 85 21.97 1.42 -15.54
CA GLY A 85 23.33 1.18 -15.04
C GLY A 85 23.95 2.35 -14.25
N ILE A 86 23.40 3.57 -14.32
CA ILE A 86 23.85 4.69 -13.47
C ILE A 86 23.50 4.45 -11.99
N LEU A 87 22.29 3.98 -11.73
CA LEU A 87 21.82 3.68 -10.37
C LEU A 87 21.95 2.18 -10.10
N LYS A 88 22.59 1.84 -8.97
CA LYS A 88 22.79 0.43 -8.56
C LYS A 88 21.46 -0.25 -8.24
N ASP A 89 21.31 -1.48 -8.74
CA ASP A 89 20.14 -2.34 -8.52
C ASP A 89 18.83 -1.82 -9.13
N VAL A 90 18.90 -0.90 -10.10
CA VAL A 90 17.72 -0.32 -10.77
C VAL A 90 17.68 -0.72 -12.23
N LYS A 91 16.54 -1.27 -12.66
CA LYS A 91 16.29 -1.65 -14.06
C LYS A 91 15.60 -0.54 -14.84
N GLY A 92 15.79 -0.54 -16.15
CA GLY A 92 15.05 0.32 -17.09
C GLY A 92 13.54 0.22 -16.89
N GLY A 93 12.86 1.37 -16.97
CA GLY A 93 11.41 1.47 -16.73
C GLY A 93 11.03 1.65 -15.26
N THR A 94 11.99 1.94 -14.38
CA THR A 94 11.71 2.28 -12.96
C THR A 94 11.57 3.79 -12.79
N ILE A 95 10.72 4.24 -11.85
CA ILE A 95 10.71 5.62 -11.37
C ILE A 95 11.09 5.60 -9.90
N LEU A 96 11.97 6.51 -9.50
CA LEU A 96 12.43 6.67 -8.13
C LEU A 96 12.12 8.09 -7.66
N VAL A 97 11.74 8.22 -6.39
CA VAL A 97 11.65 9.51 -5.72
C VAL A 97 12.69 9.51 -4.61
N TYR A 98 13.59 10.48 -4.67
CA TYR A 98 14.61 10.74 -3.67
C TYR A 98 14.16 11.89 -2.79
N ARG A 99 14.16 11.68 -1.48
CA ARG A 99 13.93 12.74 -0.50
C ARG A 99 14.94 12.64 0.63
N ASP A 100 15.66 13.73 0.91
CA ASP A 100 16.66 13.80 1.98
C ASP A 100 17.65 12.61 1.95
N GLY A 101 18.13 12.26 0.75
CA GLY A 101 19.06 11.14 0.52
C GLY A 101 18.44 9.75 0.56
N ARG A 102 17.12 9.63 0.69
CA ARG A 102 16.41 8.33 0.75
C ARG A 102 15.71 8.03 -0.57
N ARG A 103 15.97 6.85 -1.12
CA ARG A 103 15.36 6.36 -2.37
C ARG A 103 14.04 5.62 -2.09
N THR A 104 12.98 6.00 -2.80
CA THR A 104 11.69 5.29 -2.77
C THR A 104 11.29 4.87 -4.18
N PHE A 105 10.95 3.60 -4.36
CA PHE A 105 10.49 3.06 -5.63
C PHE A 105 9.02 3.42 -5.87
N TYR A 106 8.74 3.98 -7.05
CA TYR A 106 7.38 4.18 -7.51
C TYR A 106 6.92 2.96 -8.33
N HIS A 107 5.83 2.34 -7.89
CA HIS A 107 5.24 1.16 -8.50
C HIS A 107 3.82 1.42 -9.00
N GLY A 108 3.49 2.66 -9.35
CA GLY A 108 2.17 3.04 -9.81
C GLY A 108 2.03 3.10 -11.33
N ILE A 109 0.90 3.62 -11.77
CA ILE A 109 0.61 3.97 -13.16
C ILE A 109 1.57 5.08 -13.58
N ARG A 110 2.15 4.97 -14.78
CA ARG A 110 3.06 5.99 -15.32
C ARG A 110 2.23 7.11 -15.95
N ASP A 111 1.60 7.91 -15.12
CA ASP A 111 0.93 9.14 -15.52
C ASP A 111 1.37 10.29 -14.60
N ALA A 112 1.44 11.50 -15.16
CA ALA A 112 2.05 12.63 -14.47
C ALA A 112 1.27 13.04 -13.21
N ALA A 113 -0.07 12.89 -13.22
CA ALA A 113 -0.92 13.24 -12.08
C ALA A 113 -0.75 12.28 -10.90
N THR A 114 -0.72 10.96 -11.15
CA THR A 114 -0.48 9.95 -10.12
C THR A 114 0.95 10.03 -9.57
N ILE A 115 1.95 10.26 -10.44
CA ILE A 115 3.33 10.49 -9.99
C ILE A 115 3.41 11.74 -9.11
N LEU A 116 2.77 12.85 -9.51
CA LEU A 116 2.70 14.06 -8.71
C LEU A 116 2.07 13.81 -7.33
N ASN A 117 0.95 13.08 -7.28
CA ASN A 117 0.29 12.72 -6.04
C ASN A 117 1.18 11.84 -5.14
N PHE A 118 1.92 10.91 -5.73
CA PHE A 118 2.89 10.11 -5.00
C PHE A 118 4.04 10.95 -4.45
N VAL A 119 4.57 11.89 -5.23
CA VAL A 119 5.60 12.84 -4.79
C VAL A 119 5.06 13.72 -3.66
N LYS A 120 3.82 14.20 -3.75
CA LYS A 120 3.14 14.93 -2.66
C LYS A 120 3.03 14.07 -1.40
N LEU A 121 2.67 12.79 -1.52
CA LEU A 121 2.60 11.87 -0.38
C LEU A 121 3.96 11.69 0.29
N ILE A 122 5.01 11.46 -0.50
CA ILE A 122 6.39 11.36 0.01
C ILE A 122 6.81 12.66 0.69
N ASP A 123 6.41 13.80 0.12
CA ASP A 123 6.71 15.13 0.67
C ASP A 123 5.90 15.47 1.94
N GLN A 124 4.71 14.89 2.05
CA GLN A 124 3.82 15.01 3.20
C GLN A 124 3.99 13.91 4.22
N ALA A 125 4.87 12.91 3.99
CA ALA A 125 5.15 11.78 4.88
C ALA A 125 5.70 12.25 6.22
N ARG A 126 4.80 12.80 7.02
CA ARG A 126 4.96 13.36 8.36
C ARG A 126 4.19 12.45 9.29
N MET A 127 4.67 12.37 10.51
CA MET A 127 3.87 11.77 11.58
C MET A 127 2.65 12.65 11.81
N VAL A 128 1.47 12.04 11.90
CA VAL A 128 0.24 12.74 12.22
C VAL A 128 0.04 12.69 13.73
N ALA A 129 0.00 13.85 14.39
CA ALA A 129 -0.27 13.91 15.82
C ALA A 129 -1.75 13.57 16.09
N ILE A 130 -2.01 12.75 17.10
CA ILE A 130 -3.35 12.48 17.61
C ILE A 130 -3.49 13.19 18.95
N THR A 131 -4.22 14.31 18.94
CA THR A 131 -4.38 15.18 20.12
C THR A 131 -5.78 15.10 20.71
N ASN A 132 -6.77 14.75 19.89
CA ASN A 132 -8.17 14.83 20.28
C ASN A 132 -9.00 13.68 19.68
N LYS A 133 -10.30 13.68 19.98
CA LYS A 133 -11.25 12.67 19.51
C LYS A 133 -11.41 12.66 17.98
N ILE A 134 -11.37 13.81 17.33
CA ILE A 134 -11.50 13.94 15.87
C ILE A 134 -10.28 13.30 15.20
N ASP A 135 -9.07 13.59 15.70
CA ASP A 135 -7.84 12.98 15.20
C ASP A 135 -7.86 11.46 15.38
N LYS A 136 -8.37 10.98 16.53
CA LYS A 136 -8.56 9.55 16.78
C LYS A 136 -9.52 8.92 15.76
N MET A 137 -10.62 9.60 15.44
CA MET A 137 -11.56 9.13 14.41
C MET A 137 -10.90 9.12 13.01
N ALA A 138 -10.08 10.12 12.69
CA ALA A 138 -9.30 10.14 11.44
C ALA A 138 -8.30 8.98 11.39
N PHE A 139 -7.59 8.71 12.49
CA PHE A 139 -6.71 7.56 12.64
C PHE A 139 -7.46 6.23 12.43
N GLU A 140 -8.64 6.06 13.03
CA GLU A 140 -9.45 4.85 12.87
C GLU A 140 -9.93 4.66 11.41
N ARG A 141 -10.29 5.76 10.73
CA ARG A 141 -10.74 5.76 9.32
C ARG A 141 -9.62 5.63 8.31
N THR A 142 -8.38 5.96 8.68
CA THR A 142 -7.22 5.82 7.79
C THR A 142 -7.08 4.35 7.38
N ARG A 143 -7.09 4.09 6.08
CA ARG A 143 -6.93 2.74 5.51
C ARG A 143 -5.44 2.40 5.40
N GLY A 144 -5.12 1.11 5.32
CA GLY A 144 -3.73 0.64 5.30
C GLY A 144 -3.14 0.43 6.71
N THR A 145 -1.87 0.05 6.74
CA THR A 145 -1.09 -0.22 7.94
C THR A 145 -0.72 1.09 8.56
N LYS A 146 -0.95 1.15 9.87
CA LYS A 146 -0.73 2.33 10.68
C LYS A 146 0.20 1.96 11.81
N VAL A 147 1.19 2.79 12.08
CA VAL A 147 2.05 2.67 13.25
C VAL A 147 1.75 3.85 14.15
N VAL A 148 1.47 3.59 15.42
CA VAL A 148 1.19 4.61 16.41
C VAL A 148 2.12 4.45 17.59
N GLY A 149 2.75 5.53 18.03
CA GLY A 149 3.64 5.56 19.18
C GLY A 149 3.23 6.60 20.21
N TYR A 150 3.42 6.28 21.48
CA TYR A 150 3.20 7.21 22.59
C TYR A 150 4.53 7.65 23.17
N PHE A 151 4.81 8.96 23.12
CA PHE A 151 6.06 9.55 23.60
C PHE A 151 5.78 10.77 24.45
N ALA A 152 6.38 10.84 25.65
CA ALA A 152 6.34 12.05 26.45
C ALA A 152 7.09 13.19 25.73
N ALA A 153 6.74 14.44 26.02
CA ALA A 153 7.43 15.58 25.46
C ALA A 153 8.94 15.53 25.80
N GLY A 154 9.80 15.64 24.78
CA GLY A 154 11.25 15.57 24.94
C GLY A 154 11.84 14.16 25.11
N ALA A 155 11.05 13.10 24.93
CA ALA A 155 11.54 11.72 24.97
C ALA A 155 12.56 11.47 23.85
N SER A 156 13.72 10.91 24.21
CA SER A 156 14.79 10.60 23.25
C SER A 156 14.37 9.59 22.18
N GLU A 157 13.47 8.69 22.54
CA GLU A 157 12.90 7.61 21.74
C GLU A 157 12.07 8.13 20.57
N LEU A 158 11.55 9.36 20.67
CA LEU A 158 10.81 10.01 19.59
C LEU A 158 11.66 10.17 18.33
N THR A 159 12.96 10.44 18.49
CA THR A 159 13.89 10.61 17.35
C THR A 159 14.01 9.33 16.51
N VAL A 160 14.07 8.17 17.16
CA VAL A 160 14.11 6.86 16.51
C VAL A 160 12.80 6.59 15.77
N PHE A 161 11.67 6.97 16.37
CA PHE A 161 10.35 6.84 15.74
C PHE A 161 10.20 7.75 14.52
N GLU A 162 10.70 8.98 14.58
CA GLU A 162 10.77 9.92 13.46
C GLU A 162 11.63 9.40 12.31
N GLU A 163 12.79 8.82 12.63
CA GLU A 163 13.65 8.21 11.62
C GLU A 163 12.96 7.06 10.89
N ALA A 164 12.23 6.21 11.62
CA ALA A 164 11.41 5.14 11.06
C ALA A 164 10.27 5.69 10.21
N ALA A 165 9.57 6.74 10.66
CA ALA A 165 8.51 7.40 9.92
C ALA A 165 9.03 7.96 8.58
N LYS A 166 10.22 8.56 8.58
CA LYS A 166 10.87 9.01 7.35
C LYS A 166 11.29 7.84 6.43
N LEU A 167 11.50 6.63 6.96
CA LEU A 167 11.93 5.46 6.15
C LEU A 167 10.72 4.78 5.49
N PHE A 168 9.62 4.67 6.23
CA PHE A 168 8.45 3.88 5.83
C PHE A 168 7.22 4.73 5.51
N GLY A 169 7.25 6.04 5.74
CA GLY A 169 6.10 6.95 5.64
C GLY A 169 5.40 7.01 4.29
N ALA A 170 6.07 6.61 3.21
CA ALA A 170 5.47 6.47 1.89
C ALA A 170 4.58 5.22 1.75
N LYS A 171 4.80 4.20 2.59
CA LYS A 171 4.10 2.90 2.55
C LYS A 171 3.22 2.65 3.76
N VAL A 172 3.55 3.25 4.90
CA VAL A 172 2.93 3.03 6.21
C VAL A 172 2.68 4.38 6.85
N SER A 173 1.47 4.61 7.36
CA SER A 173 1.14 5.87 8.03
C SER A 173 1.63 5.87 9.48
N PHE A 174 2.36 6.91 9.88
CA PHE A 174 2.86 7.06 11.25
C PHE A 174 2.03 8.07 12.04
N PHE A 175 1.71 7.73 13.28
CA PHE A 175 0.92 8.54 14.18
C PHE A 175 1.65 8.73 15.51
N LEU A 176 1.63 9.95 16.01
CA LEU A 176 2.28 10.33 17.26
C LEU A 176 1.23 10.71 18.30
N VAL A 177 1.37 10.18 19.50
CA VAL A 177 0.58 10.57 20.67
C VAL A 177 1.53 11.10 21.73
N THR A 178 1.22 12.26 22.30
CA THR A 178 1.99 12.85 23.41
C THR A 178 1.17 12.97 24.70
N ASP A 179 -0.16 12.89 24.60
CA ASP A 179 -1.07 12.93 25.74
C ASP A 179 -1.36 11.51 26.26
N ALA A 180 -1.14 11.29 27.56
CA ALA A 180 -1.36 10.01 28.23
C ALA A 180 -2.83 9.54 28.21
N ILE A 181 -3.79 10.47 28.26
CA ILE A 181 -5.23 10.17 28.20
C ILE A 181 -5.58 9.62 26.82
N VAL A 182 -5.09 10.27 25.76
CA VAL A 182 -5.29 9.83 24.37
C VAL A 182 -4.58 8.48 24.14
N ALA A 183 -3.37 8.31 24.67
CA ALA A 183 -2.61 7.06 24.58
C ALA A 183 -3.38 5.87 25.18
N LYS A 184 -4.01 6.07 26.35
CA LYS A 184 -4.84 5.05 27.00
C LYS A 184 -6.02 4.62 26.13
N HIS A 185 -6.66 5.54 25.41
CA HIS A 185 -7.73 5.22 24.46
C HIS A 185 -7.26 4.41 23.24
N LEU A 186 -5.96 4.46 22.93
CA LEU A 186 -5.31 3.69 21.87
C LEU A 186 -4.61 2.42 22.41
N LYS A 187 -4.81 2.08 23.69
CA LYS A 187 -4.19 0.95 24.39
C LYS A 187 -2.66 1.05 24.48
N LEU A 188 -2.12 2.26 24.47
CA LEU A 188 -0.72 2.57 24.75
C LEU A 188 -0.61 3.01 26.21
N ASN A 189 0.06 2.21 27.04
CA ASN A 189 0.06 2.37 28.50
C ASN A 189 1.36 2.98 29.04
N ALA A 190 2.46 2.93 28.28
CA ALA A 190 3.75 3.44 28.72
C ALA A 190 4.44 4.25 27.62
N THR A 191 5.20 5.27 28.03
CA THR A 191 6.05 6.07 27.13
C THR A 191 7.02 5.16 26.38
N GLY A 192 7.24 5.44 25.09
CA GLY A 192 8.07 4.65 24.19
C GLY A 192 7.34 3.46 23.55
N GLN A 193 6.12 3.13 23.98
CA GLN A 193 5.36 2.04 23.37
C GLN A 193 4.93 2.40 21.95
N ILE A 194 5.18 1.45 21.04
CA ILE A 194 4.80 1.52 19.63
C ILE A 194 3.87 0.35 19.33
N SER A 195 2.84 0.59 18.56
CA SER A 195 1.89 -0.41 18.09
C SER A 195 1.62 -0.28 16.60
N LEU A 196 1.49 -1.42 15.93
CA LEU A 196 1.12 -1.51 14.53
C LEU A 196 -0.32 -1.98 14.41
N VAL A 197 -1.16 -1.21 13.74
CA VAL A 197 -2.53 -1.57 13.40
C VAL A 197 -2.56 -2.00 11.94
N ARG A 198 -2.83 -3.28 11.70
CA ARG A 198 -3.06 -3.78 10.34
C ARG A 198 -4.43 -3.33 9.83
N PRO A 199 -4.63 -3.23 8.51
CA PRO A 199 -5.95 -3.04 7.94
C PRO A 199 -6.91 -4.09 8.49
N PHE A 200 -8.11 -3.65 8.86
CA PHE A 200 -9.20 -4.51 9.31
C PHE A 200 -8.94 -5.28 10.63
N ASP A 201 -7.73 -5.35 11.17
CA ASP A 201 -7.50 -5.98 12.48
C ASP A 201 -8.01 -5.07 13.62
N LYS A 202 -8.78 -5.64 14.55
CA LYS A 202 -9.29 -4.92 15.73
C LYS A 202 -8.21 -4.73 16.81
N THR A 203 -7.21 -5.61 16.82
CA THR A 203 -6.17 -5.65 17.84
C THR A 203 -4.85 -5.20 17.25
N PRO A 204 -4.25 -4.10 17.73
CA PRO A 204 -2.90 -3.72 17.34
C PRO A 204 -1.88 -4.79 17.75
N VAL A 205 -0.82 -4.91 16.96
CA VAL A 205 0.38 -5.67 17.29
C VAL A 205 1.37 -4.73 17.96
N GLN A 206 1.61 -4.93 19.25
CA GLN A 206 2.54 -4.11 20.00
C GLN A 206 3.99 -4.47 19.65
N CYS A 207 4.87 -3.46 19.57
CA CYS A 207 6.30 -3.69 19.51
C CYS A 207 6.76 -4.38 20.80
N PRO A 208 7.46 -5.53 20.71
CA PRO A 208 7.88 -6.26 21.91
C PRO A 208 8.94 -5.51 22.72
N GLN A 209 9.73 -4.64 22.08
CA GLN A 209 10.78 -3.84 22.72
C GLN A 209 10.27 -2.45 23.09
N ASN A 210 10.61 -2.00 24.30
CA ASN A 210 10.39 -0.64 24.76
C ASN A 210 11.52 -0.25 25.75
N PRO A 211 12.41 0.70 25.42
CA PRO A 211 12.44 1.51 24.21
C PRO A 211 12.81 0.67 22.97
N ALA A 212 12.19 0.99 21.83
CA ALA A 212 12.45 0.30 20.56
C ALA A 212 13.60 0.97 19.80
N THR A 213 14.48 0.16 19.20
CA THR A 213 15.47 0.66 18.23
C THR A 213 14.85 0.80 16.84
N LEU A 214 15.55 1.48 15.91
CA LEU A 214 15.11 1.58 14.51
C LEU A 214 14.92 0.20 13.87
N ALA A 215 15.81 -0.75 14.18
CA ALA A 215 15.75 -2.13 13.71
C ALA A 215 14.52 -2.87 14.25
N ASP A 216 14.12 -2.61 15.50
CA ASP A 216 12.92 -3.22 16.09
C ASP A 216 11.64 -2.72 15.42
N ILE A 217 11.55 -1.42 15.12
CA ILE A 217 10.42 -0.84 14.38
C ILE A 217 10.36 -1.39 12.96
N GLN A 218 11.51 -1.47 12.28
CA GLN A 218 11.59 -2.09 10.96
C GLN A 218 11.14 -3.55 10.99
N ARG A 219 11.61 -4.33 11.96
CA ARG A 219 11.21 -5.73 12.14
C ARG A 219 9.72 -5.85 12.41
N LEU A 220 9.15 -4.97 13.24
CA LEU A 220 7.71 -4.90 13.48
C LEU A 220 6.94 -4.69 12.18
N ILE A 221 7.34 -3.73 11.34
CA ILE A 221 6.66 -3.46 10.07
C ILE A 221 6.80 -4.64 9.09
N VAL A 222 8.00 -5.19 8.95
CA VAL A 222 8.28 -6.26 7.97
C VAL A 222 7.60 -7.57 8.34
N LEU A 223 7.62 -7.98 9.63
CA LEU A 223 6.97 -9.21 10.08
C LEU A 223 5.46 -9.13 10.09
N ASN A 224 4.91 -7.91 10.15
CA ASN A 224 3.47 -7.68 10.17
C ASN A 224 2.98 -7.09 8.85
N LYS A 225 3.69 -7.37 7.75
CA LYS A 225 3.32 -6.95 6.41
C LYS A 225 1.89 -7.39 6.09
N GLU A 226 1.13 -6.49 5.49
CA GLU A 226 -0.23 -6.75 5.03
C GLU A 226 -0.26 -7.89 4.02
N THR A 227 -1.14 -8.84 4.27
CA THR A 227 -1.58 -9.79 3.25
C THR A 227 -2.87 -9.33 2.60
N PHE A 228 -3.73 -8.57 3.29
CA PHE A 228 -4.83 -7.83 2.68
C PHE A 228 -4.39 -6.42 2.26
N VAL A 229 -4.10 -6.23 0.98
CA VAL A 229 -3.54 -5.00 0.42
C VAL A 229 -4.57 -4.29 -0.46
N LYS A 230 -4.75 -2.98 -0.25
CA LYS A 230 -5.51 -2.14 -1.18
C LYS A 230 -4.62 -1.76 -2.38
N VAL A 231 -5.10 -2.07 -3.59
CA VAL A 231 -4.47 -1.67 -4.84
C VAL A 231 -5.02 -0.30 -5.23
N THR A 232 -4.12 0.63 -5.49
CA THR A 232 -4.37 2.03 -5.86
C THR A 232 -3.59 2.37 -7.13
N PRO A 233 -3.92 3.45 -7.85
CA PRO A 233 -3.12 3.91 -8.98
C PRO A 233 -1.61 4.06 -8.66
N MET A 234 -1.25 4.40 -7.41
CA MET A 234 0.15 4.61 -7.01
C MET A 234 0.94 3.33 -6.75
N ASN A 235 0.28 2.17 -6.60
CA ASN A 235 0.95 0.89 -6.34
C ASN A 235 0.53 -0.25 -7.28
N ALA A 236 -0.30 0.02 -8.30
CA ALA A 236 -0.91 -0.99 -9.17
C ALA A 236 0.09 -1.90 -9.94
N ARG A 237 1.37 -1.52 -9.99
CA ARG A 237 2.46 -2.28 -10.61
C ARG A 237 3.48 -2.80 -9.59
N ASP A 238 3.11 -2.91 -8.31
CA ASP A 238 4.00 -3.45 -7.28
C ASP A 238 4.40 -4.89 -7.64
N PRO A 239 5.71 -5.18 -7.77
CA PRO A 239 6.19 -6.51 -8.15
C PRO A 239 5.86 -7.59 -7.11
N SER A 240 5.50 -7.20 -5.88
CA SER A 240 5.08 -8.15 -4.84
C SER A 240 3.69 -8.73 -5.06
N PHE A 241 2.90 -8.19 -5.98
CA PHE A 241 1.61 -8.78 -6.33
C PHE A 241 1.76 -10.00 -7.24
N ASN A 242 2.81 -10.07 -8.06
CA ASN A 242 2.99 -11.13 -9.06
C ASN A 242 3.78 -12.35 -8.54
N LYS A 243 3.89 -12.54 -7.22
CA LYS A 243 4.79 -13.56 -6.65
C LYS A 243 4.16 -14.93 -6.47
N SER A 244 2.85 -14.96 -6.25
CA SER A 244 2.09 -16.17 -5.91
C SER A 244 0.63 -15.97 -6.26
N LEU A 245 -0.14 -17.05 -6.18
CA LEU A 245 -1.60 -17.01 -6.20
C LEU A 245 -2.12 -15.97 -5.20
N SER A 246 -3.04 -15.12 -5.65
CA SER A 246 -3.67 -14.08 -4.83
C SER A 246 -5.18 -14.15 -4.92
N LEU A 247 -5.84 -13.90 -3.80
CA LEU A 247 -7.28 -13.61 -3.78
C LEU A 247 -7.47 -12.17 -4.27
N VAL A 248 -8.40 -11.94 -5.18
CA VAL A 248 -8.71 -10.64 -5.76
C VAL A 248 -10.15 -10.28 -5.41
N LEU A 249 -10.32 -9.12 -4.79
CA LEU A 249 -11.62 -8.52 -4.47
C LEU A 249 -11.76 -7.23 -5.27
N ILE A 250 -12.73 -7.19 -6.18
CA ILE A 250 -13.08 -6.01 -6.96
C ILE A 250 -14.39 -5.46 -6.40
N THR A 251 -14.34 -4.21 -5.97
CA THR A 251 -15.51 -3.51 -5.42
C THR A 251 -15.88 -2.32 -6.27
N ASP A 252 -17.18 -2.08 -6.36
CA ASP A 252 -17.81 -0.83 -6.77
C ASP A 252 -18.45 -0.14 -5.55
N SER A 253 -19.33 0.83 -5.78
CA SER A 253 -20.07 1.53 -4.72
C SER A 253 -21.39 0.84 -4.32
N SER A 254 -21.66 -0.38 -4.78
CA SER A 254 -22.91 -1.09 -4.50
C SER A 254 -22.97 -1.63 -3.07
N PRO A 255 -24.18 -1.84 -2.50
CA PRO A 255 -24.34 -2.52 -1.21
C PRO A 255 -23.68 -3.91 -1.15
N LEU A 256 -23.67 -4.64 -2.26
CA LEU A 256 -23.04 -5.96 -2.36
C LEU A 256 -21.53 -5.88 -2.16
N SER A 257 -20.87 -4.85 -2.72
CA SER A 257 -19.44 -4.60 -2.49
C SER A 257 -19.09 -4.39 -1.03
N TYR A 258 -19.90 -3.60 -0.31
CA TYR A 258 -19.71 -3.40 1.12
C TYR A 258 -19.90 -4.70 1.91
N HIS A 259 -20.89 -5.51 1.54
CA HIS A 259 -21.13 -6.81 2.16
C HIS A 259 -19.97 -7.78 1.93
N LEU A 260 -19.48 -7.90 0.69
CA LEU A 260 -18.33 -8.74 0.36
C LEU A 260 -17.06 -8.29 1.09
N LEU A 261 -16.76 -6.99 1.09
CA LEU A 261 -15.62 -6.46 1.82
C LEU A 261 -15.69 -6.80 3.31
N LYS A 262 -16.89 -6.73 3.93
CA LYS A 262 -17.12 -7.14 5.32
C LYS A 262 -16.81 -8.63 5.50
N LEU A 263 -17.31 -9.51 4.63
CA LEU A 263 -17.10 -10.95 4.71
C LEU A 263 -15.62 -11.34 4.53
N VAL A 264 -14.95 -10.83 3.50
CA VAL A 264 -13.53 -11.12 3.24
C VAL A 264 -12.66 -10.59 4.38
N SER A 265 -12.96 -9.39 4.91
CA SER A 265 -12.28 -8.85 6.09
C SER A 265 -12.48 -9.74 7.33
N ARG A 266 -13.71 -10.26 7.53
CA ARG A 266 -14.01 -11.19 8.64
C ARG A 266 -13.28 -12.51 8.47
N ASN A 267 -13.21 -13.06 7.26
CA ASN A 267 -12.43 -14.27 6.97
C ASN A 267 -10.94 -14.09 7.28
N HIS A 268 -10.36 -12.94 6.90
CA HIS A 268 -8.97 -12.64 7.16
C HIS A 268 -8.63 -12.62 8.66
N ARG A 269 -9.52 -12.02 9.48
CA ARG A 269 -9.39 -11.99 10.95
C ARG A 269 -9.42 -13.38 11.58
N ASN A 270 -10.20 -14.30 11.02
CA ASN A 270 -10.36 -15.66 11.55
C ASN A 270 -9.12 -16.53 11.36
N GLY A 271 -8.08 -16.04 10.65
CA GLY A 271 -6.74 -16.64 10.66
C GLY A 271 -6.48 -17.72 9.63
N THR A 272 -7.51 -18.30 9.01
CA THR A 272 -7.39 -19.41 8.05
C THR A 272 -6.69 -19.04 6.75
N THR A 273 -6.60 -17.75 6.44
CA THR A 273 -6.05 -17.21 5.18
C THR A 273 -5.00 -16.12 5.41
N LYS A 274 -4.39 -16.08 6.60
CA LYS A 274 -3.43 -15.02 6.96
C LYS A 274 -2.23 -14.92 6.02
N ASP A 275 -1.79 -16.04 5.46
CA ASP A 275 -0.65 -16.09 4.54
C ASP A 275 -1.05 -15.91 3.06
N LEU A 276 -2.34 -15.91 2.75
CA LEU A 276 -2.85 -15.67 1.40
C LEU A 276 -2.95 -14.17 1.13
N GLN A 277 -2.26 -13.70 0.09
CA GLN A 277 -2.38 -12.31 -0.34
C GLN A 277 -3.79 -12.06 -0.89
N THR A 278 -4.48 -11.08 -0.34
CA THR A 278 -5.74 -10.53 -0.84
C THR A 278 -5.49 -9.15 -1.42
N LEU A 279 -5.79 -8.97 -2.70
CA LEU A 279 -5.71 -7.69 -3.42
C LEU A 279 -7.10 -7.10 -3.53
N TRP A 280 -7.31 -5.92 -2.95
CA TRP A 280 -8.56 -5.20 -3.03
C TRP A 280 -8.46 -4.03 -4.00
N ILE A 281 -9.27 -4.07 -5.05
CA ILE A 281 -9.35 -3.07 -6.11
C ILE A 281 -10.71 -2.37 -5.99
N GLU A 282 -10.70 -1.07 -5.75
CA GLU A 282 -11.90 -0.24 -5.73
C GLU A 282 -12.00 0.50 -7.08
N LEU A 283 -12.95 0.13 -7.94
CA LEU A 283 -12.99 0.60 -9.33
C LEU A 283 -13.13 2.12 -9.45
N THR A 284 -13.80 2.76 -8.49
CA THR A 284 -13.96 4.22 -8.45
C THR A 284 -12.63 4.96 -8.28
N GLU A 285 -11.58 4.30 -7.79
CA GLU A 285 -10.23 4.89 -7.67
C GLU A 285 -9.42 4.79 -8.96
N PHE A 286 -9.94 4.11 -9.98
CA PHE A 286 -9.28 3.95 -11.28
C PHE A 286 -10.14 4.56 -12.38
N PRO A 287 -10.12 5.89 -12.55
CA PRO A 287 -11.01 6.61 -13.47
C PRO A 287 -10.80 6.24 -14.95
N LEU A 288 -9.66 5.64 -15.30
CA LEU A 288 -9.34 5.18 -16.65
C LEU A 288 -9.76 3.72 -16.92
N MET A 289 -10.36 3.03 -15.94
CA MET A 289 -10.98 1.74 -16.19
C MET A 289 -12.37 1.98 -16.80
N ASP A 290 -12.43 2.03 -18.13
CA ASP A 290 -13.68 2.06 -18.89
C ASP A 290 -14.57 0.87 -18.46
N PRO A 291 -15.85 1.09 -18.09
CA PRO A 291 -16.77 0.01 -17.70
C PRO A 291 -17.05 -1.02 -18.80
N SER A 292 -16.65 -0.74 -20.04
CA SER A 292 -16.65 -1.68 -21.18
C SER A 292 -15.31 -2.41 -21.38
N ILE A 293 -14.29 -2.13 -20.57
CA ILE A 293 -13.08 -2.96 -20.47
C ILE A 293 -13.56 -4.37 -20.18
N SER A 294 -13.19 -5.27 -21.09
CA SER A 294 -13.55 -6.68 -21.09
C SER A 294 -13.61 -7.26 -19.67
N PRO A 295 -14.60 -8.12 -19.37
CA PRO A 295 -14.75 -8.73 -18.05
C PRO A 295 -13.37 -9.21 -17.61
N LEU A 296 -12.82 -8.61 -16.55
CA LEU A 296 -11.56 -9.02 -15.92
C LEU A 296 -11.46 -10.55 -16.01
N GLN A 297 -10.64 -11.03 -16.95
CA GLN A 297 -10.89 -12.27 -17.72
C GLN A 297 -11.94 -13.21 -17.10
N GLY A 298 -13.17 -13.21 -17.64
CA GLY A 298 -14.24 -14.11 -17.20
C GLY A 298 -15.12 -13.62 -16.05
N LEU A 299 -14.94 -12.40 -15.53
CA LEU A 299 -15.84 -11.81 -14.53
C LEU A 299 -17.17 -11.35 -15.18
N SER A 300 -18.25 -12.08 -14.95
CA SER A 300 -19.55 -11.82 -15.59
C SER A 300 -20.28 -10.56 -15.10
N ALA A 301 -20.07 -10.15 -13.84
CA ALA A 301 -20.72 -9.00 -13.22
C ALA A 301 -19.85 -8.42 -12.09
N LEU A 302 -20.12 -7.17 -11.73
CA LEU A 302 -19.52 -6.50 -10.57
C LEU A 302 -20.46 -6.54 -9.36
N PRO A 303 -19.92 -6.53 -8.13
CA PRO A 303 -18.51 -6.76 -7.75
C PRO A 303 -18.00 -8.17 -8.08
N GLY A 304 -16.71 -8.42 -7.85
CA GLY A 304 -16.09 -9.73 -8.08
C GLY A 304 -15.21 -10.18 -6.92
N LEU A 305 -15.26 -11.48 -6.59
CA LEU A 305 -14.32 -12.13 -5.69
C LEU A 305 -13.78 -13.36 -6.38
N GLY A 306 -12.47 -13.51 -6.46
CA GLY A 306 -11.86 -14.60 -7.21
C GLY A 306 -10.38 -14.79 -6.94
N PHE A 307 -9.79 -15.75 -7.60
CA PHE A 307 -8.35 -15.97 -7.61
C PHE A 307 -7.73 -15.40 -8.88
N TRP A 308 -6.50 -14.93 -8.75
CA TRP A 308 -5.63 -14.62 -9.87
C TRP A 308 -4.28 -15.29 -9.68
N ASP A 309 -3.87 -16.04 -10.69
CA ASP A 309 -2.55 -16.68 -10.74
C ASP A 309 -1.64 -15.88 -11.69
N PRO A 310 -0.59 -15.21 -11.17
CA PRO A 310 0.33 -14.44 -11.99
C PRO A 310 1.17 -15.28 -12.98
N ILE A 311 1.32 -16.58 -12.73
CA ILE A 311 2.18 -17.45 -13.53
C ILE A 311 1.44 -17.91 -14.78
N SER A 312 0.20 -18.37 -14.61
CA SER A 312 -0.67 -18.78 -15.73
C SER A 312 -1.46 -17.63 -16.34
N ASP A 313 -1.47 -16.46 -15.70
CA ASP A 313 -2.29 -15.30 -16.06
C ASP A 313 -3.77 -15.65 -16.18
N SER A 314 -4.27 -16.44 -15.22
CA SER A 314 -5.64 -16.97 -15.22
C SER A 314 -6.43 -16.48 -14.02
N TYR A 315 -7.73 -16.32 -14.22
CA TYR A 315 -8.68 -15.87 -13.21
C TYR A 315 -9.75 -16.94 -12.96
N GLU A 316 -10.18 -17.05 -11.71
CA GLU A 316 -11.28 -17.92 -11.29
C GLU A 316 -12.19 -17.14 -10.35
N TRP A 317 -13.46 -16.97 -10.72
CA TRP A 317 -14.40 -16.13 -9.99
C TRP A 317 -15.40 -16.96 -9.21
N LEU A 318 -15.69 -16.53 -7.98
CA LEU A 318 -16.80 -17.03 -7.20
C LEU A 318 -18.11 -16.57 -7.86
N ASP A 319 -19.04 -17.50 -8.08
CA ASP A 319 -20.40 -17.15 -8.47
C ASP A 319 -21.11 -16.47 -7.29
N LEU A 320 -21.22 -15.14 -7.36
CA LEU A 320 -21.84 -14.35 -6.30
C LEU A 320 -23.36 -14.53 -6.23
N ALA A 321 -24.00 -15.09 -7.25
CA ALA A 321 -25.44 -15.38 -7.22
C ALA A 321 -25.81 -16.43 -6.16
N THR A 322 -24.83 -17.23 -5.71
CA THR A 322 -25.03 -18.19 -4.62
C THR A 322 -25.03 -17.54 -3.24
N LEU A 323 -24.60 -16.28 -3.11
CA LEU A 323 -24.58 -15.58 -1.83
C LEU A 323 -25.96 -14.99 -1.51
N ASN A 324 -26.40 -15.19 -0.28
CA ASN A 324 -27.65 -14.59 0.17
C ASN A 324 -27.41 -13.17 0.67
N THR A 325 -27.87 -12.18 -0.07
CA THR A 325 -27.68 -10.75 0.24
C THR A 325 -28.87 -10.13 0.96
N ALA A 326 -29.82 -10.93 1.44
CA ALA A 326 -30.96 -10.43 2.19
C ALA A 326 -30.51 -9.71 3.48
N PRO A 327 -31.22 -8.67 3.94
CA PRO A 327 -30.78 -7.89 5.09
C PRO A 327 -30.78 -8.69 6.39
N ASN A 328 -29.70 -8.55 7.17
CA ASN A 328 -29.66 -8.74 8.63
C ASN A 328 -30.08 -10.11 9.20
N ASP A 329 -29.65 -11.21 8.60
CA ASP A 329 -29.68 -12.54 9.24
C ASP A 329 -28.25 -13.04 9.50
N GLN A 330 -27.89 -13.18 10.78
CA GLN A 330 -26.56 -13.66 11.19
C GLN A 330 -26.30 -15.09 10.68
N ILE A 331 -27.33 -15.93 10.61
CA ILE A 331 -27.21 -17.31 10.12
C ILE A 331 -26.82 -17.29 8.63
N GLN A 332 -27.43 -16.41 7.85
CA GLN A 332 -27.12 -16.26 6.42
C GLN A 332 -25.73 -15.66 6.21
N GLU A 333 -25.33 -14.68 7.04
CA GLU A 333 -23.97 -14.13 6.97
C GLU A 333 -22.92 -15.20 7.26
N ASP A 334 -23.17 -16.07 8.24
CA ASP A 334 -22.27 -17.18 8.57
C ASP A 334 -22.25 -18.24 7.47
N ALA A 335 -23.38 -18.51 6.81
CA ALA A 335 -23.45 -19.38 5.63
C ALA A 335 -22.67 -18.79 4.43
N ASN A 336 -22.80 -17.49 4.15
CA ASN A 336 -22.02 -16.81 3.12
C ASN A 336 -20.52 -16.84 3.42
N LEU A 337 -20.14 -16.65 4.70
CA LEU A 337 -18.75 -16.74 5.13
C LEU A 337 -18.20 -18.15 4.90
N LEU A 338 -18.98 -19.19 5.21
CA LEU A 338 -18.61 -20.58 4.95
C LEU A 338 -18.47 -20.87 3.45
N ALA A 339 -19.34 -20.32 2.61
CA ALA A 339 -19.25 -20.44 1.16
C ALA A 339 -17.94 -19.83 0.63
N ILE A 340 -17.59 -18.61 1.07
CA ILE A 340 -16.31 -17.96 0.72
C ILE A 340 -15.12 -18.78 1.21
N GLN A 341 -15.18 -19.31 2.43
CA GLN A 341 -14.12 -20.17 2.98
C GLN A 341 -13.96 -21.46 2.18
N THR A 342 -15.06 -22.07 1.76
CA THR A 342 -15.06 -23.29 0.93
C THR A 342 -14.45 -22.99 -0.44
N PHE A 343 -14.84 -21.88 -1.06
CA PHE A 343 -14.24 -21.41 -2.31
C PHE A 343 -12.73 -21.19 -2.16
N ILE A 344 -12.29 -20.51 -1.10
CA ILE A 344 -10.86 -20.30 -0.86
C ILE A 344 -10.12 -21.63 -0.66
N ALA A 345 -10.67 -22.53 0.16
CA ALA A 345 -10.08 -23.83 0.46
C ALA A 345 -9.98 -24.76 -0.77
N SER A 346 -10.79 -24.54 -1.79
CA SER A 346 -10.75 -25.31 -3.05
C SER A 346 -9.42 -25.12 -3.81
N ARG A 347 -8.80 -23.94 -3.67
CA ARG A 347 -7.59 -23.55 -4.41
C ARG A 347 -6.39 -23.29 -3.53
N TYR A 348 -6.62 -22.82 -2.31
CA TYR A 348 -5.59 -22.50 -1.35
C TYR A 348 -5.70 -23.44 -0.14
N ARG A 349 -4.67 -24.28 0.04
CA ARG A 349 -4.46 -24.99 1.30
C ARG A 349 -3.36 -24.26 2.06
N PRO A 350 -3.61 -23.77 3.28
CA PRO A 350 -2.54 -23.21 4.09
C PRO A 350 -1.45 -24.27 4.26
N ASN A 351 -0.19 -23.84 4.27
CA ASN A 351 0.91 -24.71 4.67
C ASN A 351 0.63 -25.16 6.11
N VAL A 352 0.12 -26.38 6.27
CA VAL A 352 0.10 -27.02 7.58
C VAL A 352 1.57 -27.25 7.93
N PRO A 353 2.11 -26.67 9.01
CA PRO A 353 3.45 -27.03 9.45
C PRO A 353 3.46 -28.55 9.62
N SER A 354 4.43 -29.23 8.99
CA SER A 354 4.54 -30.67 9.13
C SER A 354 4.62 -30.98 10.63
N ILE A 355 3.64 -31.72 11.12
CA ILE A 355 3.79 -32.37 12.41
C ILE A 355 4.89 -33.39 12.16
N ASP A 356 6.12 -33.07 12.57
CA ASP A 356 7.16 -34.08 12.65
C ASP A 356 6.56 -35.25 13.44
N PRO A 357 6.62 -36.49 12.91
CA PRO A 357 6.12 -37.64 13.65
C PRO A 357 6.84 -37.65 15.00
N ALA A 358 6.05 -37.79 16.07
CA ALA A 358 6.53 -37.83 17.44
C ALA A 358 7.76 -38.75 17.54
N PRO A 359 8.80 -38.38 18.30
CA PRO A 359 9.99 -39.21 18.45
C PRO A 359 9.55 -40.59 18.93
N GLU A 360 9.93 -41.58 18.12
CA GLU A 360 9.72 -43.00 18.36
C GLU A 360 10.10 -43.32 19.81
N THR A 361 9.15 -43.86 20.56
CA THR A 361 9.31 -44.27 21.94
C THR A 361 10.54 -45.16 22.06
N ALA A 362 11.59 -44.62 22.68
CA ALA A 362 12.76 -45.41 23.07
C ALA A 362 12.27 -46.57 23.95
N LYS A 363 12.43 -47.79 23.41
CA LYS A 363 12.28 -49.02 24.18
C LYS A 363 13.24 -48.96 25.36
N ILE A 364 12.69 -48.94 26.57
CA ILE A 364 13.42 -49.27 27.78
C ILE A 364 13.52 -50.80 27.77
N GLU A 365 14.70 -51.33 27.41
CA GLU A 365 15.05 -52.70 27.76
C GLU A 365 15.43 -52.74 29.24
N LEU A 366 14.83 -53.72 29.93
CA LEU A 366 14.99 -54.02 31.37
C LEU A 366 16.36 -54.63 31.68
#